data_AF-A0A6M0C171-F1
#
_entry.id   AF-A0A6M0C171-F1
#
_cell.length_a   1.000
_cell.length_b   1.000
_cell.length_c   1.000
_cell.angle_alpha   90.00
_cell.angle_beta   90.00
_cell.angle_gamma   90.00
#
_symmetry.space_group_name_H-M   'P 1'
#
loop_
_entity.id
_entity.type
_entity.pdbx_description
1 polymer ?
#
loop_
_entity_poly.entity_id
_entity_poly.type
_entity_poly.pdbx_seq_one_letter_code
_entity_poly.pdbx_strand_id
1 'polypeptide(L)'
;MLLEILGSRKKIVFVEGDKGSLDYKIYSAIYPNYLIVPRGGCDKVIESTKAMRDNSEFHHIKAFGVIDMDYRTEDEIKALKKSGIKPLNVAEIENILCVPELLEIVANNQGFDYKKIYQQVLDFVINKISENLEDQCSKRSSAEIEFKLNMFNTKAKGKDQLSVALKDLCDSIDVSKIYDKNLEIYNQIIQEKNYKKALLYYNNKGLSKSISKFFEVRDYSNHIIRLLSTENREKIISALKQYAPILD
;
A
#
# COMPACT_ATOMS: atom_id res chain seq x y z
N MET A 1 -10.05 0.80 -23.50
CA MET A 1 -10.42 1.10 -22.11
C MET A 1 -11.93 1.07 -21.86
N LEU A 2 -12.75 2.04 -22.31
CA LEU A 2 -14.21 1.99 -22.04
C LEU A 2 -14.86 0.74 -22.67
N LEU A 3 -14.50 0.40 -23.92
CA LEU A 3 -14.97 -0.83 -24.58
C LEU A 3 -14.52 -2.12 -23.86
N GLU A 4 -13.31 -2.14 -23.28
CA GLU A 4 -12.79 -3.31 -22.54
C GLU A 4 -13.52 -3.47 -21.20
N ILE A 5 -13.88 -2.36 -20.56
CA ILE A 5 -14.66 -2.33 -19.32
C ILE A 5 -16.09 -2.78 -19.57
N LEU A 6 -16.76 -2.25 -20.61
CA LEU A 6 -18.14 -2.57 -20.96
C LEU A 6 -18.31 -3.98 -21.54
N GLY A 7 -17.29 -4.50 -22.22
CA GLY A 7 -17.29 -5.87 -22.75
C GLY A 7 -16.88 -6.93 -21.73
N SER A 8 -16.34 -6.52 -20.58
CA SER A 8 -15.85 -7.45 -19.55
C SER A 8 -16.99 -7.96 -18.69
N ARG A 9 -17.15 -9.29 -18.60
CA ARG A 9 -17.99 -9.95 -17.59
C ARG A 9 -17.31 -10.07 -16.23
N LYS A 10 -16.02 -9.76 -16.13
CA LYS A 10 -15.24 -9.77 -14.88
C LYS A 10 -15.48 -8.49 -14.09
N LYS A 11 -15.45 -8.61 -12.77
CA LYS A 11 -15.37 -7.47 -11.85
C LYS A 11 -14.08 -6.68 -12.12
N ILE A 12 -14.11 -5.37 -11.86
CA ILE A 12 -13.02 -4.45 -12.18
C ILE A 12 -12.24 -4.11 -10.91
N VAL A 13 -10.91 -4.07 -11.04
CA VAL A 13 -10.03 -3.57 -9.99
C VAL A 13 -9.15 -2.50 -10.59
N PHE A 14 -9.36 -1.26 -10.15
CA PHE A 14 -8.46 -0.16 -10.43
C PHE A 14 -7.25 -0.27 -9.50
N VAL A 15 -6.05 -0.17 -10.07
CA VAL A 15 -4.79 -0.28 -9.33
C VAL A 15 -3.85 0.87 -9.70
N GLU A 16 -2.90 1.14 -8.82
CA GLU A 16 -1.80 2.07 -9.10
C GLU A 16 -0.82 1.46 -10.13
N GLY A 17 0.05 2.33 -10.66
CA GLY A 17 1.01 2.00 -11.70
C GLY A 17 0.44 2.07 -13.12
N ASP A 18 1.27 1.64 -14.07
CA ASP A 18 0.98 1.67 -15.50
C ASP A 18 0.87 0.26 -16.09
N LYS A 19 0.25 0.15 -17.28
CA LYS A 19 0.15 -1.13 -17.98
C LYS A 19 1.53 -1.68 -18.28
N GLY A 20 1.79 -2.92 -17.85
CA GLY A 20 3.09 -3.58 -18.02
C GLY A 20 4.10 -3.33 -16.91
N SER A 21 3.77 -2.50 -15.90
CA SER A 21 4.58 -2.33 -14.70
C SER A 21 4.69 -3.64 -13.89
N LEU A 22 5.63 -3.66 -12.94
CA LEU A 22 5.74 -4.74 -11.97
C LEU A 22 4.44 -4.91 -11.17
N ASP A 23 3.86 -3.80 -10.72
CA ASP A 23 2.62 -3.75 -9.94
C ASP A 23 1.48 -4.39 -10.71
N TYR A 24 1.34 -4.05 -12.01
CA TYR A 24 0.34 -4.66 -12.88
C TYR A 24 0.48 -6.19 -12.93
N LYS A 25 1.71 -6.72 -12.99
CA LYS A 25 1.96 -8.17 -12.98
C LYS A 25 1.59 -8.80 -11.63
N ILE A 26 1.94 -8.15 -10.52
CA ILE A 26 1.61 -8.61 -9.17
C ILE A 26 0.10 -8.64 -8.97
N TYR A 27 -0.60 -7.54 -9.26
CA TYR A 27 -2.06 -7.46 -9.14
C TYR A 27 -2.77 -8.45 -10.06
N SER A 28 -2.28 -8.66 -11.29
CA SER A 28 -2.82 -9.67 -12.20
C SER A 28 -2.67 -11.09 -11.67
N ALA A 29 -1.59 -11.38 -10.93
CA ALA A 29 -1.37 -12.67 -10.30
C ALA A 29 -2.25 -12.87 -9.05
N ILE A 30 -2.46 -11.81 -8.25
CA ILE A 30 -3.30 -11.86 -7.03
C ILE A 30 -4.78 -12.02 -7.40
N TYR A 31 -5.25 -11.32 -8.44
CA TYR A 31 -6.66 -11.23 -8.83
C TYR A 31 -6.94 -11.76 -10.25
N PRO A 32 -6.66 -13.05 -10.56
CA PRO A 32 -6.75 -13.59 -11.92
C PRO A 32 -8.17 -13.56 -12.51
N ASN A 33 -9.18 -13.54 -11.65
CA ASN A 33 -10.60 -13.51 -12.03
C ASN A 33 -11.17 -12.09 -12.18
N TYR A 34 -10.32 -11.07 -12.06
CA TYR A 34 -10.70 -9.68 -12.21
C TYR A 34 -10.11 -9.07 -13.49
N LEU A 35 -10.69 -7.97 -13.95
CA LEU A 35 -10.06 -7.08 -14.92
C LEU A 35 -9.23 -6.04 -14.16
N ILE A 36 -7.90 -6.15 -14.25
CA ILE A 36 -6.98 -5.17 -13.65
C ILE A 36 -6.84 -3.96 -14.57
N VAL A 37 -7.13 -2.78 -14.05
CA VAL A 37 -7.07 -1.51 -14.79
C VAL A 37 -6.11 -0.55 -14.07
N PRO A 38 -4.86 -0.41 -14.55
CA PRO A 38 -3.92 0.56 -14.00
C PRO A 38 -4.41 2.00 -14.24
N ARG A 39 -4.23 2.88 -13.25
CA ARG A 39 -4.65 4.29 -13.31
C ARG A 39 -3.52 5.28 -13.03
N GLY A 40 -2.26 4.86 -12.98
CA GLY A 40 -1.14 5.70 -12.62
C GLY A 40 -1.08 5.88 -11.11
N GLY A 41 -1.56 7.01 -10.59
CA GLY A 41 -1.51 7.30 -9.14
C GLY A 41 -2.79 7.00 -8.38
N CYS A 42 -2.67 6.92 -7.06
CA CYS A 42 -3.77 6.72 -6.10
C CYS A 42 -4.99 7.62 -6.37
N ASP A 43 -4.83 8.93 -6.63
CA ASP A 43 -5.96 9.84 -6.87
C ASP A 43 -6.85 9.38 -8.02
N LYS A 44 -6.23 8.92 -9.12
CA LYS A 44 -6.96 8.41 -10.28
C LYS A 44 -7.62 7.07 -9.98
N VAL A 45 -7.02 6.22 -9.14
CA VAL A 45 -7.68 4.98 -8.66
C VAL A 45 -8.92 5.33 -7.84
N ILE A 46 -8.81 6.28 -6.92
CA ILE A 46 -9.92 6.75 -6.06
C ILE A 46 -11.05 7.31 -6.93
N GLU A 47 -10.74 8.26 -7.82
CA GLU A 47 -11.70 8.91 -8.71
C GLU A 47 -12.44 7.88 -9.56
N SER A 48 -11.71 6.96 -10.18
CA SER A 48 -12.29 5.96 -11.09
C SER A 48 -13.16 4.95 -10.37
N THR A 49 -12.75 4.56 -9.16
CA THR A 49 -13.54 3.64 -8.33
C THR A 49 -14.86 4.29 -7.92
N LYS A 50 -14.83 5.54 -7.45
CA LYS A 50 -16.04 6.30 -7.10
C LYS A 50 -16.94 6.50 -8.30
N ALA A 51 -16.40 6.99 -9.42
CA ALA A 51 -17.16 7.22 -10.65
C ALA A 51 -17.87 5.96 -11.16
N MET A 52 -17.22 4.79 -11.11
CA MET A 52 -17.85 3.54 -11.54
C MET A 52 -18.92 3.04 -10.57
N ARG A 53 -18.75 3.26 -9.26
CA ARG A 53 -19.69 2.76 -8.24
C ARG A 53 -20.91 3.66 -8.09
N ASP A 54 -20.74 4.97 -8.24
CA ASP A 54 -21.80 5.96 -8.07
C ASP A 54 -22.67 6.11 -9.33
N ASN A 55 -22.20 5.63 -10.49
CA ASN A 55 -22.94 5.70 -11.75
C ASN A 55 -23.95 4.54 -11.87
N SER A 56 -25.23 4.91 -12.01
CA SER A 56 -26.32 3.95 -12.04
C SER A 56 -26.37 3.07 -13.30
N GLU A 57 -25.86 3.56 -14.42
CA GLU A 57 -25.76 2.80 -15.67
C GLU A 57 -24.78 1.62 -15.54
N PHE A 58 -23.86 1.69 -14.59
CA PHE A 58 -22.83 0.67 -14.35
C PHE A 58 -23.07 -0.17 -13.09
N HIS A 59 -24.24 -0.10 -12.44
CA HIS A 59 -24.53 -0.86 -11.21
C HIS A 59 -24.34 -2.39 -11.34
N HIS A 60 -24.45 -2.95 -12.55
CA HIS A 60 -24.21 -4.35 -12.82
C HIS A 60 -22.70 -4.73 -12.77
N ILE A 61 -21.82 -3.74 -12.86
CA ILE A 61 -20.36 -3.89 -12.83
C ILE A 61 -19.87 -3.62 -11.40
N LYS A 62 -19.34 -4.66 -10.75
CA LYS A 62 -18.64 -4.47 -9.46
C LYS A 62 -17.25 -3.90 -9.72
N ALA A 63 -16.98 -2.71 -9.18
CA ALA A 63 -15.68 -2.05 -9.23
C ALA A 63 -15.07 -1.85 -7.83
N PHE A 64 -13.75 -2.05 -7.76
CA PHE A 64 -12.91 -1.88 -6.57
C PHE A 64 -11.69 -1.04 -6.91
N GLY A 65 -11.14 -0.36 -5.90
CA GLY A 65 -9.83 0.28 -5.96
C GLY A 65 -8.87 -0.42 -5.00
N VAL A 66 -7.66 -0.73 -5.46
CA VAL A 66 -6.56 -1.17 -4.60
C VAL A 66 -5.42 -0.15 -4.72
N ILE A 67 -4.97 0.34 -3.57
CA ILE A 67 -3.97 1.39 -3.45
C ILE A 67 -2.88 0.95 -2.46
N ASP A 68 -1.75 1.63 -2.50
CA ASP A 68 -0.71 1.51 -1.47
C ASP A 68 -1.25 2.06 -0.14
N MET A 69 -0.79 1.49 0.97
CA MET A 69 -1.17 1.98 2.30
C MET A 69 -0.55 3.35 2.56
N ASP A 70 0.67 3.57 2.08
CA ASP A 70 1.51 4.73 2.34
C ASP A 70 1.46 5.15 3.82
N TYR A 71 1.42 6.46 4.04
CA TYR A 71 1.31 7.10 5.34
C TYR A 71 -0.14 7.29 5.81
N ARG A 72 -1.13 6.63 5.18
CA ARG A 72 -2.55 6.88 5.42
C ARG A 72 -2.92 6.59 6.88
N THR A 73 -3.84 7.40 7.39
CA THR A 73 -4.38 7.23 8.74
C THR A 73 -5.51 6.20 8.75
N GLU A 74 -5.82 5.63 9.90
CA GLU A 74 -6.96 4.71 10.02
C GLU A 74 -8.29 5.35 9.60
N ASP A 75 -8.47 6.65 9.89
CA ASP A 75 -9.71 7.35 9.57
C ASP A 75 -9.84 7.63 8.07
N GLU A 76 -8.73 7.94 7.40
CA GLU A 76 -8.67 8.00 5.94
C GLU A 76 -9.01 6.64 5.32
N ILE A 77 -8.41 5.56 5.82
CA ILE A 77 -8.70 4.21 5.34
C ILE A 77 -10.17 3.83 5.56
N LYS A 78 -10.76 4.18 6.70
CA LYS A 78 -12.20 3.96 6.95
C LYS A 78 -13.06 4.71 5.93
N ALA A 79 -12.71 5.95 5.58
CA ALA A 79 -13.42 6.73 4.58
C ALA A 79 -13.30 6.12 3.17
N LEU A 80 -12.10 5.70 2.77
CA LEU A 80 -11.84 5.06 1.48
C LEU A 80 -12.56 3.71 1.32
N LYS A 81 -12.59 2.89 2.38
CA LYS A 81 -13.29 1.59 2.39
C LYS A 81 -14.79 1.72 2.11
N LYS A 82 -15.44 2.79 2.59
CA LYS A 82 -16.86 3.07 2.29
C LYS A 82 -17.11 3.28 0.79
N SER A 83 -16.08 3.75 0.07
CA SER A 83 -16.12 3.97 -1.38
C SER A 83 -15.61 2.76 -2.19
N GLY A 84 -15.42 1.59 -1.56
CA GLY A 84 -14.92 0.38 -2.24
C GLY A 84 -13.42 0.39 -2.55
N ILE A 85 -12.66 1.28 -1.92
CA ILE A 85 -11.20 1.41 -2.08
C ILE A 85 -10.53 0.78 -0.86
N LYS A 86 -9.61 -0.17 -1.09
CA LYS A 86 -8.96 -0.95 -0.03
C LYS A 86 -7.44 -0.85 -0.19
N PRO A 87 -6.69 -0.43 0.84
CA PRO A 87 -5.23 -0.42 0.76
C PRO A 87 -4.64 -1.84 0.86
N LEU A 88 -3.39 -1.99 0.46
CA LEU A 88 -2.55 -3.14 0.84
C LEU A 88 -2.36 -3.21 2.37
N ASN A 89 -2.01 -4.40 2.87
CA ASN A 89 -1.61 -4.60 4.27
C ASN A 89 -0.08 -4.52 4.46
N VAL A 90 0.55 -3.70 3.63
CA VAL A 90 1.96 -3.28 3.63
C VAL A 90 2.00 -1.83 3.14
N ALA A 91 3.08 -1.09 3.43
CA ALA A 91 3.21 0.32 3.08
C ALA A 91 3.02 0.56 1.58
N GLU A 92 3.73 -0.19 0.75
CA GLU A 92 3.78 -0.04 -0.71
C GLU A 92 3.78 -1.43 -1.37
N ILE A 93 3.43 -1.50 -2.65
CA ILE A 93 3.49 -2.75 -3.42
C ILE A 93 4.90 -3.37 -3.42
N GLU A 94 5.98 -2.59 -3.38
CA GLU A 94 7.35 -3.13 -3.27
C GLU A 94 7.61 -3.82 -1.94
N ASN A 95 6.95 -3.38 -0.86
CA ASN A 95 7.05 -4.01 0.45
C ASN A 95 6.36 -5.39 0.47
N ILE A 96 5.34 -5.60 -0.37
CA ILE A 96 4.66 -6.91 -0.47
C ILE A 96 5.64 -8.00 -0.91
N LEU A 97 6.66 -7.64 -1.70
CA LEU A 97 7.68 -8.57 -2.17
C LEU A 97 8.62 -9.03 -1.06
N CYS A 98 8.70 -8.25 0.01
CA CYS A 98 9.62 -8.47 1.12
C CYS A 98 8.97 -9.22 2.29
N VAL A 99 7.74 -9.73 2.13
CA VAL A 99 7.04 -10.46 3.20
C VAL A 99 7.74 -11.78 3.54
N PRO A 100 7.70 -12.24 4.82
CA PRO A 100 8.44 -13.42 5.27
C PRO A 100 8.27 -14.65 4.37
N GLU A 101 7.06 -14.89 3.90
CA GLU A 101 6.69 -16.03 3.06
C GLU A 101 7.39 -15.99 1.70
N LEU A 102 7.57 -14.79 1.11
CA LEU A 102 8.33 -14.63 -0.13
C LEU A 102 9.84 -14.68 0.10
N LEU A 103 10.32 -14.14 1.23
CA LEU A 103 11.73 -14.30 1.61
C LEU A 103 12.09 -15.79 1.73
N GLU A 104 11.23 -16.60 2.33
CA GLU A 104 11.42 -18.06 2.46
C GLU A 104 11.43 -18.76 1.09
N ILE A 105 10.46 -18.46 0.22
CA ILE A 105 10.40 -19.05 -1.12
C ILE A 105 11.67 -18.73 -1.91
N VAL A 106 12.12 -17.47 -1.88
CA VAL A 106 13.33 -17.06 -2.61
C VAL A 106 14.59 -17.66 -1.98
N ALA A 107 14.71 -17.68 -0.65
CA ALA A 107 15.85 -18.30 0.04
C ALA A 107 15.99 -19.78 -0.33
N ASN A 108 14.90 -20.53 -0.26
CA ASN A 108 14.89 -21.95 -0.60
C ASN A 108 15.23 -22.18 -2.09
N ASN A 109 14.68 -21.36 -2.99
CA ASN A 109 14.99 -21.45 -4.42
C ASN A 109 16.48 -21.18 -4.72
N GLN A 110 17.12 -20.32 -3.92
CA GLN A 110 18.53 -19.98 -4.07
C GLN A 110 19.46 -20.89 -3.25
N GLY A 111 18.93 -21.85 -2.50
CA GLY A 111 19.72 -22.76 -1.66
C GLY A 111 20.24 -22.13 -0.37
N PHE A 112 19.65 -21.04 0.11
CA PHE A 112 20.02 -20.40 1.38
C PHE A 112 19.19 -20.90 2.56
N ASP A 113 19.78 -20.85 3.75
CA ASP A 113 19.04 -21.02 5.01
C ASP A 113 18.14 -19.80 5.26
N TYR A 114 16.83 -20.00 5.15
CA TYR A 114 15.83 -18.97 5.38
C TYR A 114 15.97 -18.28 6.75
N LYS A 115 16.28 -19.01 7.84
CA LYS A 115 16.38 -18.39 9.16
C LYS A 115 17.50 -17.37 9.22
N LYS A 116 18.64 -17.70 8.60
CA LYS A 116 19.79 -16.81 8.50
C LYS A 116 19.47 -15.59 7.63
N ILE A 117 18.87 -15.79 6.46
CA ILE A 117 18.49 -14.71 5.55
C ILE A 117 17.46 -13.78 6.19
N TYR A 118 16.42 -14.35 6.82
CA TYR A 118 15.39 -13.60 7.52
C TYR A 118 15.99 -12.68 8.58
N GLN A 119 16.92 -13.19 9.40
CA GLN A 119 17.57 -12.38 10.44
C GLN A 119 18.39 -11.24 9.83
N GLN A 120 19.13 -11.50 8.74
CA GLN A 120 19.91 -10.47 8.04
C GLN A 120 19.02 -9.37 7.43
N VAL A 121 17.92 -9.77 6.79
CA VAL A 121 16.95 -8.83 6.21
C VAL A 121 16.26 -8.04 7.32
N LEU A 122 15.83 -8.70 8.40
CA LEU A 122 15.22 -8.05 9.56
C LEU A 122 16.12 -6.97 10.13
N ASP A 123 17.36 -7.32 10.50
CA ASP A 123 18.29 -6.36 11.10
C ASP A 123 18.60 -5.21 10.12
N PHE A 124 18.72 -5.50 8.82
CA PHE A 124 18.90 -4.46 7.80
C PHE A 124 17.71 -3.49 7.72
N VAL A 125 16.48 -4.00 7.71
CA VAL A 125 15.27 -3.16 7.63
C VAL A 125 15.09 -2.33 8.89
N ILE A 126 15.27 -2.92 10.07
CA ILE A 126 15.17 -2.18 11.33
C ILE A 126 16.23 -1.07 11.40
N ASN A 127 17.48 -1.36 11.01
CA ASN A 127 18.52 -0.33 10.95
C ASN A 127 18.17 0.77 9.95
N LYS A 128 17.61 0.44 8.78
CA LYS A 128 17.17 1.43 7.79
C LYS A 128 16.02 2.30 8.29
N ILE A 129 15.10 1.75 9.07
CA ILE A 129 14.05 2.55 9.73
C ILE A 129 14.68 3.50 10.74
N SER A 130 15.58 3.02 11.59
CA SER A 130 16.29 3.84 12.58
C SER A 130 17.08 4.98 11.92
N GLU A 131 17.80 4.70 10.83
CA GLU A 131 18.56 5.70 10.07
C GLU A 131 17.67 6.78 9.44
N ASN A 132 16.42 6.45 9.11
CA ASN A 132 15.47 7.36 8.45
C ASN A 132 14.30 7.77 9.38
N LEU A 133 14.46 7.60 10.70
CA LEU A 133 13.36 7.72 11.65
C LEU A 133 12.66 9.08 11.56
N GLU A 134 13.44 10.17 11.58
CA GLU A 134 12.92 11.54 11.51
C GLU A 134 12.17 11.80 10.20
N ASP A 135 12.71 11.35 9.07
CA ASP A 135 12.07 11.48 7.75
C ASP A 135 10.74 10.72 7.69
N GLN A 136 10.72 9.47 8.20
CA GLN A 136 9.50 8.65 8.22
C GLN A 136 8.43 9.20 9.18
N CYS A 137 8.84 9.74 10.33
CA CYS A 137 7.95 10.43 11.26
C CYS A 137 7.39 11.71 10.63
N SER A 138 8.24 12.50 9.98
CA SER A 138 7.87 13.77 9.36
C SER A 138 6.89 13.58 8.20
N LYS A 139 7.17 12.64 7.30
CA LYS A 139 6.28 12.30 6.18
C LYS A 139 4.93 11.79 6.66
N ARG A 140 4.93 10.87 7.64
CA ARG A 140 3.68 10.34 8.20
C ARG A 140 2.85 11.40 8.91
N SER A 141 3.50 12.27 9.67
CA SER A 141 2.83 13.38 10.36
C SER A 141 2.28 14.40 9.37
N SER A 142 3.04 14.71 8.32
CA SER A 142 2.61 15.61 7.24
C SER A 142 1.38 15.07 6.52
N ALA A 143 1.37 13.76 6.20
CA ALA A 143 0.21 13.11 5.57
C ALA A 143 -1.04 13.14 6.48
N GLU A 144 -0.89 12.90 7.78
CA GLU A 144 -2.01 13.02 8.73
C GLU A 144 -2.53 14.47 8.82
N ILE A 145 -1.65 15.46 8.84
CA ILE A 145 -2.01 16.87 8.85
C ILE A 145 -2.74 17.25 7.54
N GLU A 146 -2.22 16.84 6.39
CA GLU A 146 -2.83 17.06 5.09
C GLU A 146 -4.23 16.43 5.01
N PHE A 147 -4.40 15.20 5.49
CA PHE A 147 -5.70 14.55 5.57
C PHE A 147 -6.68 15.36 6.42
N LYS A 148 -6.26 15.84 7.60
CA LYS A 148 -7.11 16.69 8.46
C LYS A 148 -7.47 17.99 7.77
N LEU A 149 -6.53 18.66 7.12
CA LEU A 149 -6.77 19.90 6.37
C LEU A 149 -7.81 19.69 5.24
N ASN A 150 -7.73 18.55 4.55
CA ASN A 150 -8.69 18.17 3.51
C ASN A 150 -10.11 17.90 4.05
N MET A 151 -10.31 17.80 5.37
CA MET A 151 -11.63 17.67 6.01
C MET A 151 -12.31 19.01 6.29
N PHE A 152 -11.76 20.14 5.81
CA PHE A 152 -12.40 21.45 5.93
C PHE A 152 -13.86 21.43 5.47
N ASN A 153 -14.75 22.02 6.27
CA ASN A 153 -16.18 22.04 5.97
C ASN A 153 -16.52 23.05 4.87
N THR A 154 -16.42 22.61 3.62
CA THR A 154 -16.77 23.39 2.42
C THR A 154 -18.25 23.73 2.31
N LYS A 155 -19.11 23.19 3.18
CA LYS A 155 -20.56 23.50 3.21
C LYS A 155 -20.91 24.71 4.09
N ALA A 156 -19.97 25.23 4.87
CA ALA A 156 -20.18 26.45 5.67
C ALA A 156 -20.51 27.66 4.76
N LYS A 157 -21.46 28.51 5.16
CA LYS A 157 -21.99 29.59 4.29
C LYS A 157 -21.78 30.97 4.93
N GLY A 158 -21.16 31.87 4.17
CA GLY A 158 -20.90 33.25 4.59
C GLY A 158 -19.63 33.40 5.43
N LYS A 159 -19.13 34.63 5.50
CA LYS A 159 -17.84 34.99 6.11
C LYS A 159 -17.68 34.42 7.53
N ASP A 160 -18.65 34.65 8.41
CA ASP A 160 -18.52 34.31 9.83
C ASP A 160 -18.45 32.79 10.05
N GLN A 161 -19.31 32.02 9.36
CA GLN A 161 -19.30 30.56 9.47
C GLN A 161 -18.02 29.95 8.88
N LEU A 162 -17.50 30.51 7.78
CA LEU A 162 -16.23 30.07 7.21
C LEU A 162 -15.06 30.34 8.17
N SER A 163 -15.04 31.49 8.85
CA SER A 163 -14.02 31.81 9.84
C SER A 163 -14.07 30.87 11.06
N VAL A 164 -15.27 30.55 11.57
CA VAL A 164 -15.42 29.56 12.66
C VAL A 164 -14.94 28.19 12.21
N ALA A 165 -15.39 27.70 11.04
CA ALA A 165 -15.01 26.39 10.52
C ALA A 165 -13.49 26.24 10.32
N LEU A 166 -12.81 27.29 9.86
CA LEU A 166 -11.35 27.28 9.71
C LEU A 166 -10.64 27.26 11.06
N LYS A 167 -11.12 28.06 12.02
CA LYS A 167 -10.55 28.10 13.36
C LYS A 167 -10.69 26.74 14.06
N ASP A 168 -11.88 26.15 14.03
CA ASP A 168 -12.14 24.84 14.65
C ASP A 168 -11.22 23.75 14.06
N LEU A 169 -10.99 23.80 12.74
CA LEU A 169 -10.06 22.89 12.07
C LEU A 169 -8.62 23.09 12.56
N CYS A 170 -8.13 24.33 12.58
CA CYS A 170 -6.77 24.63 13.05
C CYS A 170 -6.58 24.22 14.52
N ASP A 171 -7.57 24.51 15.38
CA ASP A 171 -7.54 24.16 16.81
C ASP A 171 -7.55 22.64 17.03
N SER A 172 -8.06 21.86 16.07
CA SER A 172 -8.05 20.38 16.11
C SER A 172 -6.72 19.73 15.70
N ILE A 173 -5.80 20.48 15.08
CA ILE A 173 -4.53 19.96 14.55
C ILE A 173 -3.40 20.32 15.51
N ASP A 174 -2.96 19.34 16.30
CA ASP A 174 -1.82 19.45 17.21
C ASP A 174 -0.60 18.72 16.62
N VAL A 175 0.34 19.48 16.07
CA VAL A 175 1.53 18.93 15.38
C VAL A 175 2.40 18.11 16.32
N SER A 176 2.59 18.54 17.58
CA SER A 176 3.41 17.80 18.55
C SER A 176 2.78 16.44 18.82
N LYS A 177 1.48 16.41 19.14
CA LYS A 177 0.79 15.14 19.41
C LYS A 177 0.80 14.20 18.21
N ILE A 178 0.61 14.72 17.00
CA ILE A 178 0.67 13.91 15.77
C ILE A 178 2.06 13.33 15.59
N TYR A 179 3.11 14.14 15.74
CA TYR A 179 4.49 13.70 15.59
C TYR A 179 4.89 12.69 16.66
N ASP A 180 4.62 12.99 17.93
CA ASP A 180 4.96 12.13 19.07
C ASP A 180 4.30 10.75 18.96
N LYS A 181 3.02 10.71 18.56
CA LYS A 181 2.30 9.46 18.26
C LYS A 181 2.98 8.66 17.15
N ASN A 182 3.35 9.30 16.04
CA ASN A 182 4.01 8.60 14.93
C ASN A 182 5.41 8.12 15.32
N LEU A 183 6.16 8.92 16.08
CA LEU A 183 7.46 8.56 16.63
C LEU A 183 7.36 7.33 17.54
N GLU A 184 6.34 7.26 18.41
CA GLU A 184 6.10 6.10 19.26
C GLU A 184 5.88 4.82 18.44
N ILE A 185 5.10 4.89 17.35
CA ILE A 185 4.88 3.74 16.45
C ILE A 185 6.20 3.21 15.90
N TYR A 186 7.05 4.07 15.34
CA TYR A 186 8.33 3.62 14.78
C TYR A 186 9.30 3.13 15.86
N ASN A 187 9.35 3.78 17.03
CA ASN A 187 10.16 3.34 18.15
C ASN A 187 9.75 1.94 18.63
N GLN A 188 8.44 1.65 18.73
CA GLN A 188 7.96 0.31 19.07
C GLN A 188 8.39 -0.72 18.01
N ILE A 189 8.29 -0.39 16.71
CA ILE A 189 8.74 -1.28 15.63
C ILE A 189 10.22 -1.63 15.77
N ILE A 190 11.06 -0.62 16.05
CA ILE A 190 12.51 -0.79 16.21
C ILE A 190 12.83 -1.62 17.46
N GLN A 191 12.22 -1.29 18.61
CA GLN A 191 12.46 -1.96 19.89
C GLN A 191 12.02 -3.43 19.87
N GLU A 192 10.83 -3.71 19.33
CA GLU A 192 10.27 -5.06 19.23
C GLU A 192 10.85 -5.86 18.07
N LYS A 193 11.64 -5.23 17.17
CA LYS A 193 12.04 -5.78 15.87
C LYS A 193 10.86 -6.38 15.10
N ASN A 194 9.73 -5.68 15.11
CA ASN A 194 8.48 -6.19 14.56
C ASN A 194 8.45 -6.09 13.03
N TYR A 195 8.93 -7.12 12.32
CA TYR A 195 9.07 -7.10 10.86
C TYR A 195 7.76 -6.86 10.10
N LYS A 196 6.66 -7.46 10.56
CA LYS A 196 5.36 -7.29 9.89
C LYS A 196 4.88 -5.83 10.00
N LYS A 197 5.01 -5.21 11.18
CA LYS A 197 4.74 -3.77 11.33
C LYS A 197 5.76 -2.92 10.55
N ALA A 198 7.03 -3.31 10.49
CA ALA A 198 8.02 -2.62 9.67
C ALA A 198 7.59 -2.56 8.20
N LEU A 199 7.14 -3.67 7.61
CA LEU A 199 6.63 -3.67 6.23
C LEU A 199 5.35 -2.86 6.03
N LEU A 200 4.53 -2.69 7.08
CA LEU A 200 3.30 -1.90 7.06
C LEU A 200 3.54 -0.39 7.17
N TYR A 201 4.54 0.04 7.94
CA TYR A 201 4.77 1.45 8.24
C TYR A 201 5.97 2.07 7.53
N TYR A 202 6.91 1.26 7.04
CA TYR A 202 8.11 1.76 6.38
C TYR A 202 7.91 1.93 4.88
N ASN A 203 7.59 3.16 4.46
CA ASN A 203 7.57 3.53 3.05
C ASN A 203 9.00 3.61 2.50
N ASN A 204 9.35 2.68 1.61
CA ASN A 204 10.60 2.63 0.90
C ASN A 204 10.48 1.79 -0.38
N LYS A 205 10.16 2.43 -1.50
CA LYS A 205 10.14 1.84 -2.85
C LYS A 205 11.43 1.10 -3.24
N GLY A 206 12.55 1.48 -2.64
CA GLY A 206 13.85 0.85 -2.84
C GLY A 206 14.12 -0.39 -1.97
N LEU A 207 13.16 -0.84 -1.14
CA LEU A 207 13.36 -1.91 -0.18
C LEU A 207 13.69 -3.24 -0.86
N SER A 208 12.87 -3.66 -1.83
CA SER A 208 13.07 -4.89 -2.61
C SER A 208 14.45 -4.95 -3.28
N LYS A 209 14.91 -3.81 -3.82
CA LYS A 209 16.26 -3.66 -4.38
C LYS A 209 17.34 -3.75 -3.30
N SER A 210 17.10 -3.16 -2.13
CA SER A 210 18.08 -3.11 -1.04
C SER A 210 18.34 -4.47 -0.40
N ILE A 211 17.33 -5.33 -0.37
CA ILE A 211 17.45 -6.70 0.19
C ILE A 211 17.98 -7.72 -0.81
N SER A 212 18.06 -7.39 -2.11
CA SER A 212 18.44 -8.34 -3.16
C SER A 212 19.82 -8.98 -2.92
N LYS A 213 20.75 -8.23 -2.31
CA LYS A 213 22.10 -8.66 -1.94
C LYS A 213 22.12 -9.88 -1.01
N PHE A 214 21.10 -10.06 -0.18
CA PHE A 214 21.03 -11.20 0.75
C PHE A 214 20.68 -12.51 0.03
N PHE A 215 20.12 -12.43 -1.16
CA PHE A 215 19.72 -13.57 -1.98
C PHE A 215 20.64 -13.82 -3.18
N GLU A 216 21.74 -13.05 -3.27
CA GLU A 216 22.65 -13.08 -4.42
C GLU A 216 21.94 -12.91 -5.77
N VAL A 217 20.82 -12.16 -5.79
CA VAL A 217 20.07 -11.83 -6.99
C VAL A 217 20.27 -10.36 -7.37
N ARG A 218 20.47 -10.11 -8.66
CA ARG A 218 20.64 -8.75 -9.20
C ARG A 218 19.38 -7.91 -9.07
N ASP A 219 18.22 -8.52 -9.29
CA ASP A 219 16.92 -7.87 -9.27
C ASP A 219 15.91 -8.79 -8.58
N TYR A 220 15.68 -8.51 -7.30
CA TYR A 220 14.84 -9.33 -6.44
C TYR A 220 13.39 -9.40 -6.93
N SER A 221 12.84 -8.26 -7.36
CA SER A 221 11.47 -8.16 -7.83
C SER A 221 11.26 -8.95 -9.11
N ASN A 222 12.12 -8.77 -10.11
CA ASN A 222 12.04 -9.55 -11.35
C ASN A 222 12.34 -11.04 -11.12
N HIS A 223 13.15 -11.39 -10.12
CA HIS A 223 13.35 -12.78 -9.72
C HIS A 223 12.05 -13.43 -9.25
N ILE A 224 11.30 -12.78 -8.34
CA ILE A 224 9.98 -13.26 -7.90
C ILE A 224 9.01 -13.41 -9.08
N ILE A 225 8.99 -12.45 -10.01
CA ILE A 225 8.14 -12.54 -11.22
C ILE A 225 8.50 -13.75 -12.09
N ARG A 226 9.79 -14.10 -12.22
CA ARG A 226 10.19 -15.31 -12.95
C ARG A 226 9.72 -16.58 -12.24
N LEU A 227 9.74 -16.60 -10.91
CA LEU A 227 9.25 -17.73 -10.12
C LEU A 227 7.73 -17.94 -10.23
N LEU A 228 6.95 -16.93 -10.65
CA LEU A 228 5.52 -17.11 -10.97
C LEU A 228 5.27 -18.02 -12.19
N SER A 229 6.31 -18.30 -12.98
CA SER A 229 6.27 -19.21 -14.13
C SER A 229 6.84 -20.60 -13.83
N THR A 230 7.18 -20.90 -12.56
CA THR A 230 7.69 -22.21 -12.13
C THR A 230 6.71 -22.91 -11.18
N GLU A 231 7.11 -24.05 -10.62
CA GLU A 231 6.36 -24.77 -9.58
C GLU A 231 6.08 -23.95 -8.31
N ASN A 232 6.77 -22.83 -8.11
CA ASN A 232 6.57 -21.92 -6.97
C ASN A 232 5.35 -21.00 -7.12
N ARG A 233 4.70 -20.97 -8.29
CA ARG A 233 3.59 -20.06 -8.61
C ARG A 233 2.51 -19.99 -7.54
N GLU A 234 1.94 -21.13 -7.15
CA GLU A 234 0.81 -21.16 -6.19
C GLU A 234 1.23 -20.71 -4.79
N LYS A 235 2.47 -21.04 -4.37
CA LYS A 235 3.02 -20.59 -3.09
C LYS A 235 3.20 -19.07 -3.06
N ILE A 236 3.71 -18.50 -4.14
CA ILE A 236 3.90 -17.05 -4.29
C ILE A 236 2.55 -16.33 -4.30
N ILE A 237 1.58 -16.81 -5.08
CA ILE A 237 0.24 -16.22 -5.13
C ILE A 237 -0.43 -16.29 -3.76
N SER A 238 -0.30 -17.41 -3.05
CA SER A 238 -0.82 -17.58 -1.69
C SER A 238 -0.18 -16.59 -0.71
N ALA A 239 1.15 -16.43 -0.76
CA ALA A 239 1.88 -15.46 0.05
C ALA A 239 1.42 -14.01 -0.22
N LEU A 240 1.36 -13.61 -1.50
CA LEU A 240 0.91 -12.27 -1.90
C LEU A 240 -0.52 -11.96 -1.43
N LYS A 241 -1.43 -12.93 -1.53
CA LYS A 241 -2.84 -12.77 -1.13
C LYS A 241 -3.02 -12.52 0.37
N GLN A 242 -2.08 -12.91 1.23
CA GLN A 242 -2.17 -12.62 2.67
C GLN A 242 -2.03 -11.13 2.99
N TYR A 243 -1.44 -10.36 2.07
CA TYR A 243 -1.14 -8.94 2.25
C TYR A 243 -1.94 -8.04 1.29
N ALA A 244 -2.75 -8.64 0.42
CA ALA A 244 -3.64 -7.93 -0.49
C ALA A 244 -5.09 -8.00 0.00
N PRO A 245 -5.91 -6.96 -0.20
CA PRO A 245 -7.28 -6.95 0.28
C PRO A 245 -8.17 -7.99 -0.43
N ILE A 246 -9.04 -8.65 0.34
CA ILE A 246 -10.09 -9.49 -0.23
C ILE A 246 -11.13 -8.58 -0.92
N LEU A 247 -11.48 -8.89 -2.16
CA LEU A 247 -12.46 -8.17 -2.98
C LEU A 247 -13.72 -9.03 -3.16
N ASP A 248 -14.89 -8.45 -2.89
CA ASP A 248 -16.20 -9.16 -2.79
C ASP A 248 -17.08 -9.06 -4.05
#